data_AF-A0A671LZ50-F1
#
_entry.id   AF-A0A671LZ50-F1
#
_cell.length_a   1.000
_cell.length_b   1.000
_cell.length_c   1.000
_cell.angle_alpha   90.00
_cell.angle_beta   90.00
_cell.angle_gamma   90.00
#
_symmetry.space_group_name_H-M   'P 1'
#
loop_
_entity.id
_entity.type
_entity.pdbx_description
1 polymer ?
#
loop_
_entity_poly.entity_id
_entity_poly.type
_entity_poly.pdbx_seq_one_letter_code
_entity_poly.pdbx_strand_id
1 'polypeptide(L)'
;MHLLFVSFGFPLVIEHGVPCTGSEATFCMNGGTCFKIPSVSTPTCVCRANYEGSRCEQFQLFSFLQDSEEKGMIAAVVIIALLILVVLVTCASDTEVNAHCFTIYCTLLFF
;
A
#
# COMPACT_ATOMS: atom_id res chain seq x y z
N MET A 1 19.17 -30.98 37.71
CA MET A 1 19.51 -30.42 36.39
C MET A 1 18.28 -30.53 35.49
N HIS A 2 17.42 -29.50 35.54
CA HIS A 2 16.13 -29.23 34.84
C HIS A 2 15.21 -28.49 35.84
N LEU A 3 15.69 -27.49 36.59
CA LEU A 3 15.88 -26.09 36.18
C LEU A 3 14.68 -25.48 35.40
N LEU A 4 13.71 -24.97 36.18
CA LEU A 4 13.22 -23.58 36.11
C LEU A 4 12.73 -23.01 34.77
N PHE A 5 11.57 -23.41 34.20
CA PHE A 5 11.03 -22.69 33.02
C PHE A 5 9.52 -22.53 32.84
N VAL A 6 8.64 -22.92 33.77
CA VAL A 6 7.19 -22.68 33.55
C VAL A 6 6.45 -22.05 34.73
N SER A 7 7.19 -21.42 35.66
CA SER A 7 6.63 -20.59 36.73
C SER A 7 6.32 -19.14 36.31
N PHE A 8 6.42 -18.80 35.02
CA PHE A 8 5.85 -17.54 34.53
C PHE A 8 4.38 -17.77 34.22
N GLY A 9 3.56 -17.76 35.27
CA GLY A 9 2.20 -17.25 35.12
C GLY A 9 2.32 -15.80 34.66
N PHE A 10 2.48 -15.60 33.35
CA PHE A 10 2.20 -14.31 32.74
C PHE A 10 0.71 -14.10 32.98
N PRO A 11 0.29 -13.14 33.81
CA PRO A 11 -1.09 -12.71 33.73
C PRO A 11 -1.23 -12.18 32.30
N LEU A 12 -2.08 -12.81 31.50
CA LEU A 12 -2.59 -12.19 30.28
C LEU A 12 -3.41 -10.99 30.72
N VAL A 13 -2.73 -9.90 31.10
CA VAL A 13 -3.32 -8.59 31.15
C VAL A 13 -3.61 -8.28 29.70
N ILE A 14 -4.85 -8.51 29.29
CA ILE A 14 -5.38 -7.84 28.11
C ILE A 14 -5.33 -6.37 28.48
N GLU A 15 -4.29 -5.70 28.05
CA GLU A 15 -4.09 -4.31 28.42
C GLU A 15 -4.95 -3.47 27.50
N HIS A 16 -6.01 -2.91 28.08
CA HIS A 16 -6.96 -2.10 27.35
C HIS A 16 -6.33 -0.71 27.20
N GLY A 17 -6.24 -0.22 25.95
CA GLY A 17 -5.79 1.14 25.69
C GLY A 17 -6.69 2.15 26.40
N VAL A 18 -6.12 2.98 27.26
CA VAL A 18 -6.83 4.06 27.96
C VAL A 18 -6.81 5.30 27.06
N PRO A 19 -7.92 6.04 26.91
CA PRO A 19 -7.94 7.26 26.11
C PRO A 19 -6.93 8.29 26.65
N CYS A 20 -6.19 8.94 25.75
CA CYS A 20 -5.22 9.96 26.13
C CYS A 20 -5.90 11.22 26.72
N THR A 21 -5.26 11.86 27.69
CA THR A 21 -5.75 13.10 28.31
C THR A 21 -4.68 14.19 28.30
N GLY A 22 -5.07 15.46 28.24
CA GLY A 22 -4.15 16.58 28.32
C GLY A 22 -3.29 16.77 27.05
N SER A 23 -1.97 16.89 27.22
CA SER A 23 -1.03 17.20 26.13
C SER A 23 -0.81 16.04 25.15
N GLU A 24 -1.07 14.80 25.56
CA GLU A 24 -0.98 13.62 24.68
C GLU A 24 -2.17 13.55 23.71
N ALA A 25 -3.27 14.26 23.99
CA ALA A 25 -4.46 14.26 23.13
C ALA A 25 -4.22 14.94 21.76
N THR A 26 -3.23 15.83 21.67
CA THR A 26 -2.81 16.47 20.41
C THR A 26 -1.72 15.67 19.67
N PHE A 27 -1.32 14.50 20.20
CA PHE A 27 -0.37 13.64 19.51
C PHE A 27 -0.94 13.12 18.18
N CYS A 28 -2.20 12.67 18.17
CA CYS A 28 -2.88 12.25 16.95
C CYS A 28 -3.42 13.46 16.19
N MET A 29 -3.06 13.57 14.91
CA MET A 29 -3.52 14.63 14.01
C MET A 29 -4.81 14.25 13.30
N ASN A 30 -5.39 15.19 12.55
CA ASN A 30 -6.53 14.97 11.65
C ASN A 30 -7.76 14.30 12.31
N GLY A 31 -7.94 14.53 13.62
CA GLY A 31 -9.08 13.99 14.38
C GLY A 31 -8.99 12.50 14.68
N GLY A 32 -7.79 11.91 14.64
CA GLY A 32 -7.53 10.55 15.11
C GLY A 32 -7.78 10.38 16.60
N THR A 33 -8.12 9.16 17.03
CA THR A 33 -8.39 8.82 18.42
C THR A 33 -7.12 8.31 19.09
N CYS A 34 -6.75 8.91 20.22
CA CYS A 34 -5.52 8.57 20.93
C CYS A 34 -5.77 7.57 22.07
N PHE A 35 -4.99 6.49 22.11
CA PHE A 35 -4.99 5.50 23.19
C PHE A 35 -3.58 5.28 23.73
N LYS A 36 -3.46 5.14 25.05
CA LYS A 36 -2.21 4.82 25.75
C LYS A 36 -2.31 3.46 26.39
N ILE A 37 -1.31 2.63 26.14
CA ILE A 37 -1.18 1.28 26.68
C ILE A 37 -0.15 1.38 27.80
N PRO A 38 -0.48 1.16 29.07
CA PRO A 38 0.47 1.36 30.18
C PRO A 38 1.79 0.58 30.08
N SER A 39 1.84 -0.56 29.37
CA SER A 39 3.09 -1.28 29.06
C SER A 39 3.95 -0.65 27.95
N VAL A 40 3.38 0.24 27.13
CA VAL A 40 4.05 0.92 26.01
C VAL A 40 4.12 2.41 26.31
N SER A 41 5.33 2.94 26.46
CA SER A 41 5.54 4.36 26.80
C SER A 41 5.05 5.34 25.73
N THR A 42 4.76 4.87 24.52
CA THR A 42 4.30 5.67 23.38
C THR A 42 2.79 5.55 23.15
N PRO A 43 2.07 6.65 22.96
CA PRO A 43 0.64 6.63 22.60
C PRO A 43 0.44 6.08 21.18
N THR A 44 -0.65 5.36 20.98
CA THR A 44 -1.09 4.79 19.70
C THR A 44 -2.29 5.57 19.17
N CYS A 45 -2.29 5.85 17.86
CA CYS A 45 -3.37 6.56 17.20
C CYS A 45 -4.23 5.63 16.36
N VAL A 46 -5.56 5.76 16.50
CA VAL A 46 -6.54 5.16 15.58
C VAL A 46 -7.00 6.25 14.62
N CYS A 47 -6.60 6.12 13.35
CA CYS A 47 -6.87 7.12 12.33
C CYS A 47 -8.30 7.03 11.79
N ARG A 48 -8.83 8.18 11.33
CA ARG A 48 -10.08 8.22 10.59
C ARG A 48 -9.88 7.73 9.16
N ALA A 49 -10.98 7.40 8.49
CA ALA A 49 -10.97 7.09 7.07
C ALA A 49 -10.17 8.13 6.29
N ASN A 50 -9.35 7.66 5.36
CA ASN A 50 -8.49 8.46 4.49
C ASN A 50 -7.24 9.05 5.15
N TYR A 51 -6.89 8.67 6.38
CA TYR A 51 -5.63 9.09 7.02
C TYR A 51 -4.84 7.88 7.52
N GLU A 52 -3.52 7.95 7.41
CA GLU A 52 -2.55 6.92 7.81
C GLU A 52 -1.33 7.57 8.47
N GLY A 53 -0.39 6.74 8.90
CA GLY A 53 0.81 7.14 9.60
C GLY A 53 0.69 6.93 11.11
N SER A 54 1.82 7.02 11.80
CA SER A 54 1.91 6.81 13.25
C SER A 54 1.07 7.82 14.06
N ARG A 55 0.81 8.99 13.47
CA ARG A 55 0.07 10.10 14.07
C ARG A 55 -1.11 10.53 13.21
N CYS A 56 -1.52 9.73 12.24
CA CYS A 56 -2.56 10.09 11.26
C CYS A 56 -2.21 11.35 10.46
N GLU A 57 -0.92 11.55 10.17
CA GLU A 57 -0.39 12.73 9.47
C GLU A 57 -0.49 12.62 7.94
N GLN A 58 -0.58 11.40 7.41
CA GLN A 58 -0.58 11.14 5.97
C GLN A 58 -2.03 11.01 5.49
N PHE A 59 -2.39 11.67 4.39
CA PHE A 59 -3.68 11.48 3.74
C PHE A 59 -3.58 10.32 2.73
N GLN A 60 -4.45 9.32 2.85
CA GLN A 60 -4.51 8.11 2.04
C GLN A 60 -5.01 8.34 0.60
N LEU A 61 -4.70 9.48 -0.02
CA LEU A 61 -4.92 9.66 -1.45
C LEU A 61 -4.17 8.59 -2.25
N PHE A 62 -2.95 8.24 -1.80
CA PHE A 62 -2.15 7.20 -2.42
C PHE A 62 -2.77 5.81 -2.29
N SER A 63 -3.46 5.55 -1.19
CA SER A 63 -4.15 4.29 -0.95
C SER A 63 -5.41 4.19 -1.78
N PHE A 64 -6.24 5.23 -1.94
CA PHE A 64 -7.28 5.18 -3.00
C PHE A 64 -6.69 5.02 -4.41
N LEU A 65 -5.49 5.56 -4.63
CA LEU A 65 -4.70 5.34 -5.84
C LEU A 65 -3.92 4.02 -5.87
N GLN A 66 -3.94 3.16 -4.84
CA GLN A 66 -3.19 1.88 -4.81
C GLN A 66 -3.99 0.68 -4.30
N ASP A 67 -4.89 0.86 -3.33
CA ASP A 67 -5.97 0.00 -2.83
C ASP A 67 -7.10 -0.17 -3.84
N SER A 68 -6.69 -0.46 -5.06
CA SER A 68 -7.43 -1.45 -5.81
C SER A 68 -6.44 -2.58 -5.95
N GLU A 69 -6.71 -3.72 -5.33
CA GLU A 69 -6.10 -5.00 -5.71
C GLU A 69 -6.33 -5.33 -7.22
N GLU A 70 -7.04 -4.48 -7.97
CA GLU A 70 -7.10 -4.44 -9.44
C GLU A 70 -6.07 -3.51 -10.14
N LYS A 71 -5.18 -2.78 -9.46
CA LYS A 71 -4.28 -1.81 -10.13
C LYS A 71 -3.10 -2.42 -10.86
N GLY A 72 -2.77 -3.68 -10.58
CA GLY A 72 -1.91 -4.45 -11.47
C GLY A 72 -2.57 -4.68 -12.84
N MET A 73 -3.89 -4.94 -12.85
CA MET A 73 -4.64 -5.19 -14.07
C MET A 73 -4.84 -3.90 -14.89
N ILE A 74 -5.17 -2.79 -14.24
CA ILE A 74 -5.41 -1.52 -14.96
C ILE A 74 -4.12 -0.98 -15.58
N ALA A 75 -3.00 -1.01 -14.86
CA ALA A 75 -1.71 -0.58 -15.41
C ALA A 75 -1.28 -1.46 -16.60
N ALA A 76 -1.42 -2.78 -16.49
CA ALA A 76 -1.10 -3.70 -17.57
C ALA A 76 -1.99 -3.49 -18.80
N VAL A 77 -3.30 -3.31 -18.63
CA VAL A 77 -4.25 -3.06 -19.73
C VAL A 77 -3.93 -1.74 -20.44
N VAL A 78 -3.62 -0.68 -19.70
CA VAL A 78 -3.23 0.62 -20.29
C VAL A 78 -1.93 0.48 -21.09
N ILE A 79 -0.93 -0.21 -20.56
CA ILE A 79 0.35 -0.44 -21.26
C ILE A 79 0.12 -1.26 -22.54
N ILE A 80 -0.64 -2.35 -22.47
CA ILE A 80 -0.97 -3.18 -23.64
C ILE A 80 -1.73 -2.38 -24.70
N ALA A 81 -2.73 -1.58 -24.31
CA ALA A 81 -3.48 -0.74 -25.23
C ALA A 81 -2.60 0.30 -25.94
N LEU A 82 -1.66 0.92 -25.22
CA LEU A 82 -0.70 1.86 -25.81
C LEU A 82 0.26 1.17 -26.78
N LEU A 83 0.75 -0.03 -26.45
CA LEU A 83 1.61 -0.82 -27.34
C LEU A 83 0.86 -1.19 -28.63
N ILE A 84 -0.40 -1.63 -28.54
CA ILE A 84 -1.23 -1.95 -29.69
C ILE A 84 -1.45 -0.71 -30.56
N LEU A 85 -1.75 0.45 -29.98
CA LEU A 85 -1.92 1.70 -30.74
C LEU A 85 -0.65 2.11 -31.47
N VAL A 86 0.52 2.01 -30.82
CA VAL A 86 1.82 2.30 -31.45
C VAL A 86 2.08 1.35 -32.63
N VAL A 87 1.77 0.06 -32.49
CA VAL A 87 1.88 -0.94 -33.57
C VAL A 87 0.92 -0.60 -34.72
N LEU A 88 -0.34 -0.26 -34.44
CA LEU A 88 -1.31 0.09 -35.48
C LEU A 88 -0.90 1.36 -36.26
N VAL A 89 -0.34 2.35 -35.57
CA VAL A 89 0.12 3.60 -36.20
C VAL A 89 1.34 3.36 -37.09
N THR A 90 2.33 2.60 -36.62
CA THR A 90 3.53 2.28 -37.43
C THR A 90 3.20 1.34 -38.61
N CYS A 91 2.23 0.43 -38.44
CA CYS A 91 1.76 -0.43 -39.53
C CYS A 91 0.91 0.33 -40.56
N ALA A 92 0.21 1.40 -40.18
CA ALA A 92 -0.61 2.21 -41.08
C ALA A 92 0.20 3.24 -41.88
N SER A 93 1.37 3.64 -41.41
CA SER A 93 2.22 4.64 -42.08
C SER A 93 3.10 4.09 -43.19
N ASP A 94 3.29 2.77 -43.28
CA ASP A 94 4.23 2.15 -44.23
C ASP A 94 3.50 1.28 -45.27
N THR A 95 3.23 1.85 -46.45
CA THR A 95 2.75 1.08 -47.62
C THR A 95 3.87 0.37 -48.40
N GLU A 96 5.11 0.30 -47.90
CA GLU A 96 6.21 -0.33 -48.66
C GLU A 96 7.33 -1.02 -47.84
N VAL A 97 7.14 -1.42 -46.56
CA VAL A 97 8.19 -2.20 -45.88
C VAL A 97 7.64 -3.33 -45.01
N ASN A 98 7.38 -4.47 -45.66
CA ASN A 98 6.96 -5.74 -45.05
C ASN A 98 8.01 -6.37 -44.09
N ALA A 99 9.19 -5.74 -43.90
CA ALA A 99 10.29 -6.28 -43.10
C ALA A 99 10.38 -5.74 -41.66
N HIS A 100 9.91 -4.52 -41.38
CA HIS A 100 9.95 -3.94 -40.03
C HIS A 100 8.78 -4.39 -39.15
N CYS A 101 7.58 -4.55 -39.73
CA CYS A 101 6.43 -5.16 -39.06
C CYS A 101 6.72 -6.61 -38.61
N PHE A 102 7.41 -7.38 -39.47
CA PHE A 102 7.87 -8.74 -39.15
C PHE A 102 8.91 -8.76 -38.01
N THR A 103 9.81 -7.76 -37.96
CA THR A 103 10.84 -7.66 -36.92
C THR A 103 10.25 -7.34 -35.54
N ILE A 104 9.25 -6.45 -35.46
CA ILE A 104 8.54 -6.09 -34.22
C ILE A 104 7.67 -7.25 -33.72
N TYR A 105 7.01 -7.97 -34.65
CA TYR A 105 6.24 -9.17 -34.31
C TYR A 105 7.13 -10.31 -33.78
N CYS A 106 8.32 -10.51 -34.37
CA CYS A 106 9.28 -11.52 -33.92
C CYS A 106 9.94 -11.19 -32.56
N THR A 107 10.23 -9.92 -32.26
CA THR A 107 10.83 -9.53 -30.98
C THR A 107 9.83 -9.54 -29.81
N LEU A 108 8.54 -9.30 -30.06
CA LEU A 108 7.48 -9.36 -29.03
C LEU A 108 6.99 -10.80 -28.72
N LEU A 109 7.20 -11.77 -29.61
CA LEU A 109 6.81 -13.18 -29.40
C LEU A 109 7.91 -14.05 -28.78
N PHE A 110 9.14 -13.54 -28.68
CA PHE A 110 10.31 -14.27 -28.17
C PHE A 110 10.89 -13.71 -26.85
N PHE A 111 10.16 -12.82 -26.17
CA PHE A 111 10.41 -12.41 -24.79
C PHE A 111 9.18 -12.64 -23.91
#